data_AF-A0A455UC32-F1
#
_entry.id   AF-A0A455UC32-F1
#
_cell.length_a   1.000
_cell.length_b   1.000
_cell.length_c   1.000
_cell.angle_alpha   90.00
_cell.angle_beta   90.00
_cell.angle_gamma   90.00
#
_symmetry.space_group_name_H-M   'P 1'
#
loop_
_entity.id
_entity.type
_entity.pdbx_description
1 polymer ?
#
loop_
_entity_poly.entity_id
_entity_poly.type
_entity_poly.pdbx_seq_one_letter_code
_entity_poly.pdbx_strand_id
1 'polypeptide(L)'
;MCLDLAATLEAPDFALSLPPEGDDLNDPPPLPSHVLATLTLPEWQAALNHPTLISDGPGNTPLVKSDSSFTTRLYLRRYWQFEQTLHNEIAARLSVGNAGERLLLKTHWIRYSLPPTPWIGKTACALAARSPFSIITGGPGTGKTTTVVRLLALLQTLQLAQPNAHPLRIRLAAPTGKAAARLNESIAGQVKDLPLAGWNRY
;
A
#
# COMPACT_ATOMS: atom_id res chain seq x y z
N MET A 1 -10.00 12.92 0.42
CA MET A 1 -9.91 13.50 -0.92
C MET A 1 -8.66 14.35 -0.97
N CYS A 2 -7.84 14.11 -1.99
CA CYS A 2 -6.70 14.93 -2.40
C CYS A 2 -7.07 15.47 -3.78
N LEU A 3 -6.98 16.77 -3.97
CA LEU A 3 -7.32 17.45 -5.21
C LEU A 3 -6.04 18.03 -5.81
N ASP A 4 -5.69 17.64 -7.03
CA ASP A 4 -4.64 18.31 -7.80
C ASP A 4 -5.28 19.47 -8.58
N LEU A 5 -4.87 20.71 -8.29
CA LEU A 5 -5.57 21.88 -8.83
C LEU A 5 -5.49 21.98 -10.35
N ALA A 6 -4.33 21.67 -10.94
CA ALA A 6 -4.13 21.75 -12.37
C ALA A 6 -4.99 20.69 -13.09
N ALA A 7 -4.90 19.43 -12.62
CA ALA A 7 -5.71 18.35 -13.18
C ALA A 7 -7.22 18.59 -12.99
N THR A 8 -7.62 19.28 -11.92
CA THR A 8 -9.02 19.63 -11.66
C THR A 8 -9.51 20.71 -12.62
N LEU A 9 -8.70 21.71 -12.97
CA LEU A 9 -9.08 22.70 -13.98
C LEU A 9 -9.15 22.10 -15.38
N GLU A 10 -8.33 21.08 -15.68
CA GLU A 10 -8.39 20.37 -16.97
C GLU A 10 -9.65 19.49 -17.10
N ALA A 11 -10.07 18.82 -16.01
CA ALA A 11 -11.21 17.89 -16.02
C ALA A 11 -12.12 18.05 -14.78
N PRO A 12 -12.79 19.21 -14.61
CA PRO A 12 -13.49 19.56 -13.38
C PRO A 12 -14.70 18.67 -13.06
N ASP A 13 -15.46 18.28 -14.09
CA ASP A 13 -16.66 17.45 -13.92
C ASP A 13 -16.30 16.03 -13.44
N PHE A 14 -15.21 15.47 -13.95
CA PHE A 14 -14.68 14.17 -13.51
C PHE A 14 -14.09 14.28 -12.10
N ALA A 15 -13.26 15.30 -11.85
CA ALA A 15 -12.55 15.47 -10.59
C ALA A 15 -13.50 15.71 -9.40
N LEU A 16 -14.61 16.42 -9.62
CA LEU A 16 -15.56 16.77 -8.57
C LEU A 16 -16.81 15.89 -8.56
N SER A 17 -17.04 15.07 -9.60
CA SER A 17 -18.12 14.06 -9.68
C SER A 17 -19.50 14.64 -9.33
N LEU A 18 -19.83 15.80 -9.91
CA LEU A 18 -21.12 16.49 -9.73
C LEU A 18 -21.89 16.57 -11.07
N PRO A 19 -23.22 16.35 -11.06
CA PRO A 19 -24.04 15.93 -9.91
C PRO A 19 -23.79 14.47 -9.51
N PRO A 20 -24.02 14.09 -8.24
CA PRO A 20 -23.87 12.71 -7.79
C PRO A 20 -24.81 11.79 -8.57
N GLU A 21 -24.35 10.57 -8.89
CA GLU A 21 -25.17 9.57 -9.57
C GLU A 21 -26.44 9.26 -8.76
N GLY A 22 -27.62 9.56 -9.31
CA GLY A 22 -28.91 9.13 -8.78
C GLY A 22 -29.81 10.22 -8.17
N ASP A 23 -29.38 11.49 -8.14
CA ASP A 23 -30.22 12.61 -7.71
C ASP A 23 -30.93 13.27 -8.91
N ASP A 24 -32.18 12.88 -9.16
CA ASP A 24 -33.11 13.62 -10.04
C ASP A 24 -33.50 14.95 -9.36
N LEU A 25 -32.59 15.91 -9.33
CA LEU A 25 -32.88 17.27 -8.87
C LEU A 25 -33.68 17.99 -9.96
N ASN A 26 -34.87 18.48 -9.60
CA ASN A 26 -35.69 19.35 -10.47
C ASN A 26 -34.96 20.65 -10.88
N ASP A 27 -33.86 20.99 -10.20
CA ASP A 27 -32.94 22.08 -10.52
C ASP A 27 -31.51 21.64 -10.15
N PRO A 28 -30.76 21.01 -11.07
CA PRO A 28 -29.43 20.52 -10.78
C PRO A 28 -28.45 21.70 -10.59
N PRO A 29 -27.50 21.59 -9.64
CA PRO A 29 -26.48 22.62 -9.49
C PRO A 29 -25.68 22.79 -10.79
N PRO A 30 -25.12 23.99 -11.05
CA PRO A 30 -24.30 24.21 -12.24
C PRO A 30 -23.13 23.23 -12.26
N LEU A 31 -22.82 22.70 -13.44
CA LEU A 31 -21.69 21.79 -13.62
C LEU A 31 -20.38 22.45 -13.15
N PRO A 32 -19.48 21.70 -12.51
CA PRO A 32 -18.18 22.21 -12.11
C PRO A 32 -17.42 22.91 -13.24
N SER A 33 -17.49 22.39 -14.47
CA SER A 33 -16.90 23.02 -15.66
C SER A 33 -17.41 24.43 -15.93
N HIS A 34 -18.68 24.70 -15.71
CA HIS A 34 -19.24 26.06 -15.88
C HIS A 34 -18.78 27.01 -14.78
N VAL A 35 -18.71 26.54 -13.53
CA VAL A 35 -18.28 27.36 -12.39
C VAL A 35 -16.79 27.67 -12.47
N LEU A 36 -15.99 26.72 -12.94
CA LEU A 36 -14.53 26.83 -12.99
C LEU A 36 -14.00 27.37 -14.33
N ALA A 37 -14.87 27.60 -15.33
CA ALA A 37 -14.48 27.98 -16.69
C ALA A 37 -13.58 29.23 -16.77
N THR A 38 -13.77 30.20 -15.87
CA THR A 38 -13.02 31.45 -15.83
C THR A 38 -11.88 31.44 -14.82
N LEU A 39 -11.75 30.40 -14.00
CA LEU A 39 -10.77 30.33 -12.94
C LEU A 39 -9.42 29.86 -13.48
N THR A 40 -8.40 30.70 -13.34
CA THR A 40 -7.03 30.31 -13.69
C THR A 40 -6.32 29.64 -12.50
N LEU A 41 -5.31 28.81 -12.78
CA LEU A 41 -4.52 28.15 -11.74
C LEU A 41 -3.86 29.14 -10.76
N PRO A 42 -3.22 30.25 -11.21
CA PRO A 42 -2.63 31.22 -10.28
C PRO A 42 -3.66 31.92 -9.41
N GLU A 43 -4.84 32.25 -9.94
CA GLU A 43 -5.94 32.84 -9.15
C GLU A 43 -6.42 31.87 -8.07
N TRP A 44 -6.58 30.60 -8.42
CA TRP A 44 -6.97 29.59 -7.45
C TRP A 44 -5.90 29.40 -6.38
N GLN A 45 -4.63 29.28 -6.77
CA GLN A 45 -3.50 29.17 -5.82
C GLN A 45 -3.42 30.38 -4.88
N ALA A 46 -3.66 31.59 -5.38
CA ALA A 46 -3.70 32.80 -4.58
C ALA A 46 -4.88 32.79 -3.59
N ALA A 47 -6.06 32.34 -4.00
CA ALA A 47 -7.23 32.21 -3.14
C ALA A 47 -7.05 31.21 -2.00
N LEU A 48 -6.14 30.23 -2.15
CA LEU A 48 -5.81 29.27 -1.09
C LEU A 48 -4.93 29.85 0.03
N ASN A 49 -4.51 31.11 -0.05
CA ASN A 49 -3.80 31.79 1.03
C ASN A 49 -4.78 32.31 2.10
N HIS A 50 -5.45 31.39 2.80
CA HIS A 50 -6.42 31.72 3.86
C HIS A 50 -5.98 31.19 5.23
N PRO A 51 -5.50 32.04 6.17
CA PRO A 51 -4.77 31.60 7.36
C PRO A 51 -5.59 30.78 8.35
N THR A 52 -6.92 30.94 8.39
CA THR A 52 -7.79 30.18 9.30
C THR A 52 -8.32 28.88 8.71
N LEU A 53 -8.26 28.73 7.39
CA LEU A 53 -8.88 27.60 6.69
C LEU A 53 -7.84 26.65 6.08
N ILE A 54 -6.66 27.17 5.72
CA ILE A 54 -5.65 26.45 4.98
C ILE A 54 -4.30 26.67 5.67
N SER A 55 -3.57 25.59 5.86
CA SER A 55 -2.15 25.65 6.23
C SER A 55 -1.34 24.70 5.37
N ASP A 56 -0.04 24.88 5.35
CA ASP A 56 0.94 23.95 4.86
C ASP A 56 1.41 23.05 6.02
N GLY A 57 1.15 21.75 5.93
CA GLY A 57 1.62 20.80 6.94
C GLY A 57 0.82 20.77 8.25
N PRO A 58 1.43 20.36 9.39
CA PRO A 58 0.74 20.10 10.66
C PRO A 58 -0.04 21.30 11.20
N GLY A 59 -1.22 21.05 11.77
CA GLY A 59 -2.08 22.10 12.31
C GLY A 59 -3.53 21.66 12.42
N ASN A 60 -4.40 22.63 12.74
CA ASN A 60 -5.83 22.41 12.98
C ASN A 60 -6.73 23.05 11.91
N THR A 61 -6.17 23.58 10.83
CA THR A 61 -6.99 24.11 9.74
C THR A 61 -7.68 22.97 8.97
N PRO A 62 -8.92 23.15 8.49
CA PRO A 62 -9.69 22.10 7.83
C PRO A 62 -9.05 21.60 6.52
N LEU A 63 -8.29 22.44 5.84
CA LEU A 63 -7.63 22.13 4.58
C LEU A 63 -6.11 22.20 4.71
N VAL A 64 -5.42 21.34 3.96
CA VAL A 64 -3.97 21.35 3.84
C VAL A 64 -3.58 21.58 2.40
N LYS A 65 -2.79 22.63 2.16
CA LYS A 65 -2.16 22.86 0.86
C LYS A 65 -0.78 22.20 0.88
N SER A 66 -0.46 21.47 -0.18
CA SER A 66 0.87 20.89 -0.40
C SER A 66 1.35 21.31 -1.77
N ASP A 67 2.37 22.16 -1.79
CA ASP A 67 3.03 22.60 -3.02
C ASP A 67 4.25 21.71 -3.31
N SER A 68 4.33 21.20 -4.53
CA SER A 68 5.47 20.51 -5.10
C SER A 68 5.98 21.31 -6.30
N SER A 69 7.20 21.05 -6.77
CA SER A 69 7.83 21.79 -7.87
C SER A 69 7.00 21.81 -9.17
N PHE A 70 6.05 20.88 -9.33
CA PHE A 70 5.22 20.75 -10.53
C PHE A 70 3.71 20.80 -10.28
N THR A 71 3.25 20.66 -9.02
CA THR A 71 1.82 20.53 -8.72
C THR A 71 1.47 21.15 -7.38
N THR A 72 0.29 21.78 -7.31
CA THR A 72 -0.33 22.20 -6.05
C THR A 72 -1.47 21.24 -5.74
N ARG A 73 -1.43 20.64 -4.56
CA ARG A 73 -2.46 19.72 -4.08
C ARG A 73 -3.17 20.29 -2.86
N LEU A 74 -4.48 20.12 -2.83
CA LEU A 74 -5.34 20.50 -1.71
C LEU A 74 -5.95 19.24 -1.08
N TYR A 75 -5.80 19.12 0.24
CA TYR A 75 -6.27 17.97 1.00
C TYR A 75 -7.30 18.42 2.03
N LEU A 76 -8.31 17.58 2.26
CA LEU A 76 -9.01 17.58 3.54
C LEU A 76 -8.04 17.11 4.64
N ARG A 77 -7.97 17.85 5.77
CA ARG A 77 -7.06 17.58 6.89
C ARG A 77 -6.99 16.12 7.30
N ARG A 78 -8.14 15.47 7.44
CA ARG A 78 -8.25 14.05 7.82
C ARG A 78 -7.48 13.12 6.87
N TYR A 79 -7.57 13.34 5.56
CA TYR A 79 -6.90 12.49 4.58
C TYR A 79 -5.40 12.76 4.51
N TRP A 80 -4.99 14.03 4.66
CA TRP A 80 -3.57 14.36 4.81
C TRP A 80 -2.97 13.66 6.03
N GLN A 81 -3.66 13.67 7.18
CA GLN A 81 -3.21 12.95 8.38
C GLN A 81 -3.10 11.44 8.15
N PHE A 82 -4.04 10.83 7.44
CA PHE A 82 -3.94 9.40 7.08
C PHE A 82 -2.73 9.11 6.19
N GLU A 83 -2.46 9.96 5.19
CA GLU A 83 -1.30 9.80 4.32
C GLU A 83 0.01 9.95 5.09
N GLN A 84 0.12 10.94 5.99
CA GLN A 84 1.30 11.11 6.82
C GLN A 84 1.49 9.97 7.82
N THR A 85 0.40 9.49 8.41
CA THR A 85 0.45 8.30 9.28
C THR A 85 0.97 7.10 8.51
N LEU A 86 0.42 6.84 7.31
CA LEU A 86 0.86 5.75 6.45
C LEU A 86 2.33 5.90 6.03
N HIS A 87 2.75 7.11 5.65
CA HIS A 87 4.13 7.42 5.28
C HIS A 87 5.08 7.10 6.44
N ASN A 88 4.81 7.64 7.63
CA ASN A 88 5.64 7.44 8.82
C ASN A 88 5.72 5.96 9.22
N GLU A 89 4.59 5.26 9.18
CA GLU A 89 4.49 3.84 9.48
C GLU A 89 5.27 2.96 8.49
N ILE A 90 5.26 3.29 7.19
CA ILE A 90 6.06 2.59 6.18
C ILE A 90 7.54 2.92 6.34
N ALA A 91 7.89 4.20 6.52
CA ALA A 91 9.26 4.65 6.71
C ALA A 91 9.89 3.98 7.95
N ALA A 92 9.16 3.93 9.07
CA ALA A 92 9.61 3.25 10.28
C ALA A 92 9.85 1.74 10.05
N ARG A 93 8.98 1.05 9.29
CA ARG A 93 9.22 -0.36 8.96
C ARG A 93 10.46 -0.54 8.09
N LEU A 94 10.68 0.36 7.13
CA LEU A 94 11.86 0.31 6.25
C LEU A 94 13.16 0.62 7.00
N SER A 95 13.14 1.52 8.00
CA SER A 95 14.34 1.89 8.77
C SER A 95 14.81 0.81 9.74
N VAL A 96 13.95 -0.14 10.13
CA VAL A 96 14.32 -1.32 10.95
C VAL A 96 15.29 -2.26 10.19
N GLY A 97 15.48 -2.04 8.89
CA GLY A 97 16.30 -2.87 8.00
C GLY A 97 17.81 -2.69 8.11
N ASN A 98 18.41 -3.02 9.26
CA ASN A 98 19.83 -3.46 9.32
C ASN A 98 19.94 -5.00 9.42
N ALA A 99 18.82 -5.73 9.31
CA ALA A 99 18.79 -7.19 9.22
C ALA A 99 19.16 -7.73 7.82
N GLY A 100 19.29 -6.85 6.81
CA GLY A 100 19.60 -7.20 5.42
C GLY A 100 20.94 -7.91 5.24
N GLU A 101 21.95 -7.57 6.07
CA GLU A 101 23.24 -8.28 6.08
C GLU A 101 23.10 -9.75 6.49
N ARG A 102 22.17 -10.06 7.40
CA ARG A 102 21.97 -11.43 7.92
C ARG A 102 21.35 -12.39 6.89
N LEU A 103 20.72 -11.85 5.84
CA LEU A 103 20.12 -12.65 4.78
C LEU A 103 20.94 -12.71 3.48
N LEU A 104 21.82 -11.72 3.26
CA LEU A 104 22.73 -11.67 2.11
C LEU A 104 23.66 -12.90 2.03
N LEU A 105 24.07 -13.44 3.17
CA LEU A 105 24.90 -14.66 3.23
C LEU A 105 24.13 -15.94 2.83
N LYS A 106 22.79 -15.92 2.85
CA LYS A 106 21.93 -17.09 2.56
C LYS A 106 21.34 -17.08 1.14
N THR A 107 21.70 -16.12 0.30
CA THR A 107 21.19 -15.97 -1.08
C THR A 107 21.51 -17.18 -1.98
N HIS A 108 22.58 -17.92 -1.68
CA HIS A 108 22.91 -19.15 -2.39
C HIS A 108 21.91 -20.29 -2.11
N TRP A 109 21.33 -20.36 -0.90
CA TRP A 109 20.32 -21.38 -0.56
C TRP A 109 18.97 -21.12 -1.25
N ILE A 110 18.55 -19.86 -1.36
CA ILE A 110 17.28 -19.47 -1.98
C ILE A 110 17.17 -19.99 -3.43
N ARG A 111 18.30 -20.06 -4.15
CA ARG A 111 18.36 -20.52 -5.54
C ARG A 111 18.13 -22.04 -5.68
N TYR A 112 18.53 -22.84 -4.68
CA TYR A 112 18.43 -24.30 -4.69
C TYR A 112 17.22 -24.86 -3.92
N SER A 113 16.68 -24.11 -2.96
CA SER A 113 15.58 -24.59 -2.10
C SER A 113 14.17 -24.29 -2.64
N LEU A 114 14.04 -23.47 -3.68
CA LEU A 114 12.72 -23.12 -4.25
C LEU A 114 12.35 -24.04 -5.44
N PRO A 115 11.24 -24.80 -5.37
CA PRO A 115 10.80 -25.69 -6.45
C PRO A 115 10.62 -24.97 -7.80
N PRO A 116 10.67 -25.69 -8.94
CA PRO A 116 10.61 -25.10 -10.27
C PRO A 116 9.32 -24.30 -10.44
N THR A 117 9.45 -23.00 -10.66
CA THR A 117 8.33 -22.08 -10.80
C THR A 117 8.66 -20.86 -11.64
N PRO A 118 7.63 -20.14 -12.13
CA PRO A 118 7.83 -18.94 -12.92
C PRO A 118 8.78 -17.98 -12.22
N TRP A 119 9.78 -17.52 -12.98
CA TRP A 119 10.88 -16.69 -12.49
C TRP A 119 10.42 -15.46 -11.69
N ILE A 120 9.29 -14.86 -12.06
CA ILE A 120 8.65 -13.72 -11.37
C ILE A 120 8.33 -14.03 -9.90
N GLY A 121 7.80 -15.22 -9.60
CA GLY A 121 7.47 -15.61 -8.22
C GLY A 121 8.72 -15.83 -7.36
N LYS A 122 9.82 -16.30 -7.96
CA LYS A 122 11.11 -16.48 -7.28
C LYS A 122 11.75 -15.14 -6.93
N THR A 123 11.76 -14.20 -7.88
CA THR A 123 12.30 -12.85 -7.66
C THR A 123 11.49 -12.09 -6.61
N ALA A 124 10.16 -12.14 -6.67
CA ALA A 124 9.29 -11.51 -5.67
C ALA A 124 9.53 -12.07 -4.26
N CYS A 125 9.66 -13.39 -4.13
CA CYS A 125 9.97 -14.04 -2.85
C CYS A 125 11.34 -13.61 -2.30
N ALA A 126 12.38 -13.59 -3.14
CA ALA A 126 13.72 -13.20 -2.72
C ALA A 126 13.81 -11.72 -2.30
N LEU A 127 13.12 -10.82 -3.02
CA LEU A 127 13.05 -9.39 -2.68
C LEU A 127 12.27 -9.18 -1.38
N ALA A 128 11.11 -9.84 -1.24
CA ALA A 128 10.29 -9.74 -0.04
C ALA A 128 11.01 -10.28 1.20
N ALA A 129 11.77 -11.38 1.09
CA ALA A 129 12.51 -11.94 2.21
C ALA A 129 13.59 -10.98 2.75
N ARG A 130 14.12 -10.10 1.90
CA ARG A 130 15.21 -9.15 2.24
C ARG A 130 14.72 -7.84 2.82
N SER A 131 13.40 -7.60 2.84
CA SER A 131 12.81 -6.34 3.30
C SER A 131 11.89 -6.57 4.49
N PRO A 132 11.96 -5.73 5.54
CA PRO A 132 10.98 -5.75 6.63
C PRO A 132 9.56 -5.36 6.18
N PHE A 133 9.42 -4.74 5.01
CA PHE A 133 8.13 -4.38 4.41
C PHE A 133 8.15 -4.65 2.91
N SER A 134 7.16 -5.37 2.39
CA SER A 134 7.06 -5.69 0.96
C SER A 134 5.61 -5.73 0.49
N ILE A 135 5.35 -5.23 -0.70
CA ILE A 135 4.05 -5.32 -1.37
C ILE A 135 4.19 -6.27 -2.56
N ILE A 136 3.35 -7.30 -2.62
CA ILE A 136 3.29 -8.24 -3.75
C ILE A 136 1.99 -7.98 -4.51
N THR A 137 2.11 -7.41 -5.70
CA THR A 137 0.98 -7.13 -6.60
C THR A 137 0.96 -8.11 -7.78
N GLY A 138 -0.20 -8.23 -8.45
CA GLY A 138 -0.36 -9.07 -9.64
C GLY A 138 -1.83 -9.36 -9.94
N GLY A 139 -2.17 -9.59 -11.21
CA GLY A 139 -3.53 -9.91 -11.65
C GLY A 139 -4.06 -11.26 -11.14
N PRO A 140 -5.34 -11.60 -11.36
CA PRO A 140 -5.87 -12.95 -11.07
C PRO A 140 -5.00 -14.04 -11.71
N GLY A 141 -4.82 -15.19 -11.04
CA GLY A 141 -4.03 -16.32 -11.59
C GLY A 141 -2.50 -16.17 -11.58
N THR A 142 -1.93 -15.01 -11.20
CA THR A 142 -0.46 -14.76 -11.20
C THR A 142 0.32 -15.44 -10.08
N GLY A 143 -0.27 -16.43 -9.38
CA GLY A 143 0.44 -17.21 -8.37
C GLY A 143 0.80 -16.46 -7.07
N LYS A 144 0.20 -15.29 -6.78
CA LYS A 144 0.46 -14.49 -5.57
C LYS A 144 0.41 -15.32 -4.28
N THR A 145 -0.63 -16.13 -4.11
CA THR A 145 -0.79 -16.94 -2.89
C THR A 145 0.33 -17.96 -2.77
N THR A 146 0.70 -18.62 -3.86
CA THR A 146 1.83 -19.56 -3.90
C THR A 146 3.16 -18.87 -3.60
N THR A 147 3.37 -17.64 -4.10
CA THR A 147 4.54 -16.81 -3.75
C THR A 147 4.57 -16.50 -2.26
N VAL A 148 3.44 -16.12 -1.67
CA VAL A 148 3.33 -15.84 -0.23
C VAL A 148 3.62 -17.09 0.60
N VAL A 149 3.02 -18.24 0.29
CA VAL A 149 3.26 -19.50 1.01
C VAL A 149 4.75 -19.88 1.01
N ARG A 150 5.41 -19.73 -0.13
CA ARG A 150 6.86 -19.98 -0.24
C ARG A 150 7.70 -18.99 0.52
N LEU A 151 7.32 -17.72 0.53
CA LEU A 151 7.99 -16.70 1.32
C LEU A 151 7.91 -17.06 2.81
N LEU A 152 6.75 -17.48 3.30
CA LEU A 152 6.59 -17.91 4.69
C LEU A 152 7.46 -19.13 5.01
N ALA A 153 7.46 -20.15 4.15
CA ALA A 153 8.32 -21.32 4.31
C ALA A 153 9.81 -20.95 4.30
N LEU A 154 10.22 -20.06 3.39
CA LEU A 154 11.59 -19.57 3.30
C LEU A 154 12.00 -18.85 4.60
N LEU A 155 11.22 -17.88 5.06
CA LEU A 155 11.50 -17.15 6.31
C LEU A 155 11.58 -18.08 7.51
N GLN A 156 10.68 -19.06 7.60
CA GLN A 156 10.67 -20.06 8.66
C GLN A 156 11.94 -20.93 8.64
N THR A 157 12.36 -21.42 7.47
CA THR A 157 13.60 -22.20 7.31
C THR A 157 14.84 -21.37 7.67
N LEU A 158 14.88 -20.11 7.24
CA LEU A 158 15.99 -19.19 7.56
C LEU A 158 16.08 -18.90 9.06
N GLN A 159 14.95 -18.87 9.76
CA GLN A 159 14.87 -18.73 11.21
C GLN A 159 15.36 -20.00 11.91
N LEU A 160 14.85 -21.17 11.54
CA LEU A 160 15.22 -22.45 12.19
C LEU A 160 16.68 -22.85 11.94
N ALA A 161 17.31 -22.35 10.88
CA ALA A 161 18.74 -22.54 10.63
C ALA A 161 19.66 -21.70 11.54
N GLN A 162 19.12 -20.87 12.44
CA GLN A 162 19.91 -20.11 13.42
C GLN A 162 20.08 -20.91 14.73
N PRO A 163 21.25 -20.86 15.40
CA PRO A 163 21.44 -21.50 16.70
C PRO A 163 20.45 -20.96 17.74
N ASN A 164 19.85 -21.84 18.55
CA ASN A 164 18.86 -21.49 19.59
C ASN A 164 17.62 -20.74 19.07
N ALA A 165 17.29 -20.86 17.79
CA ALA A 165 16.15 -20.17 17.23
C ALA A 165 14.82 -20.87 17.49
N HIS A 166 13.80 -20.08 17.80
CA HIS A 166 12.42 -20.53 17.86
C HIS A 166 11.69 -20.26 16.54
N PRO A 167 10.65 -21.05 16.21
CA PRO A 167 9.80 -20.80 15.06
C PRO A 167 9.24 -19.37 15.00
N LEU A 168 9.06 -18.82 13.80
CA LEU A 168 8.43 -17.50 13.64
C LEU A 168 6.94 -17.59 13.98
N ARG A 169 6.44 -16.59 14.72
CA ARG A 169 5.01 -16.43 14.96
C ARG A 169 4.40 -15.63 13.81
N ILE A 170 3.89 -16.34 12.80
CA ILE A 170 3.29 -15.74 11.62
C ILE A 170 1.79 -15.53 11.86
N ARG A 171 1.31 -14.30 11.60
CA ARG A 171 -0.12 -13.97 11.64
C ARG A 171 -0.58 -13.54 10.26
N LEU A 172 -1.76 -13.99 9.88
CA LEU A 172 -2.38 -13.70 8.61
C LEU A 172 -3.64 -12.89 8.84
N ALA A 173 -3.86 -11.87 8.02
CA ALA A 173 -5.01 -10.98 8.13
C ALA A 173 -5.53 -10.63 6.73
N ALA A 174 -6.83 -10.36 6.66
CA ALA A 174 -7.51 -9.87 5.48
C ALA A 174 -8.56 -8.83 5.91
N PRO A 175 -8.95 -7.89 5.03
CA PRO A 175 -9.84 -6.79 5.39
C PRO A 175 -11.29 -7.23 5.70
N THR A 176 -11.69 -8.43 5.26
CA THR A 176 -13.04 -8.96 5.48
C THR A 176 -13.00 -10.43 5.90
N GLY A 177 -14.02 -10.89 6.63
CA GLY A 177 -14.11 -12.28 7.10
C GLY A 177 -14.11 -13.31 5.97
N LYS A 178 -14.82 -13.03 4.87
CA LYS A 178 -14.83 -13.91 3.68
C LYS A 178 -13.46 -14.02 3.02
N ALA A 179 -12.72 -12.91 2.95
CA ALA A 179 -11.34 -12.92 2.43
C ALA A 179 -10.39 -13.67 3.38
N ALA A 180 -10.56 -13.53 4.69
CA ALA A 180 -9.77 -14.25 5.69
C ALA A 180 -9.99 -15.77 5.62
N ALA A 181 -11.25 -16.22 5.47
CA ALA A 181 -11.58 -17.63 5.31
C ALA A 181 -10.89 -18.23 4.06
N ARG A 182 -11.02 -17.56 2.91
CA ARG A 182 -10.35 -17.97 1.65
C ARG A 182 -8.83 -17.99 1.78
N LEU A 183 -8.26 -17.01 2.48
CA LEU A 183 -6.83 -16.93 2.72
C LEU A 183 -6.35 -18.11 3.58
N ASN A 184 -7.08 -18.44 4.65
CA ASN A 184 -6.77 -19.57 5.51
C ASN A 184 -6.88 -20.91 4.76
N GLU A 185 -7.96 -21.12 4.00
CA GLU A 185 -8.13 -22.34 3.19
C GLU A 185 -6.99 -22.51 2.18
N SER A 186 -6.65 -21.44 1.45
CA SER A 186 -5.63 -21.49 0.40
C SER A 186 -4.23 -21.71 0.96
N ILE A 187 -3.91 -21.13 2.11
CA ILE A 187 -2.61 -21.30 2.76
C ILE A 187 -2.55 -22.65 3.47
N ALA A 188 -3.56 -23.06 4.24
CA ALA A 188 -3.56 -24.32 4.97
C ALA A 188 -3.40 -25.53 4.05
N GLY A 189 -4.00 -25.51 2.84
CA GLY A 189 -3.80 -26.55 1.84
C GLY A 189 -2.34 -26.64 1.38
N GLN A 190 -1.75 -25.51 0.96
CA GLN A 190 -0.39 -25.49 0.42
C GLN A 190 0.71 -25.67 1.48
N VAL A 191 0.39 -25.36 2.73
CA VAL A 191 1.28 -25.55 3.88
C VAL A 191 1.43 -27.02 4.24
N LYS A 192 0.38 -27.85 4.09
CA LYS A 192 0.49 -29.30 4.28
C LYS A 192 1.42 -29.97 3.26
N ASP A 193 1.52 -29.39 2.05
CA ASP A 193 2.34 -29.90 0.95
C ASP A 193 3.79 -29.41 0.99
N LEU A 194 4.13 -28.51 1.91
CA LEU A 194 5.51 -28.09 2.11
C LEU A 194 6.28 -29.20 2.85
N PRO A 195 7.49 -29.57 2.40
CA PRO A 195 8.35 -30.50 3.14
C PRO A 195 8.83 -29.81 4.44
N LEU A 196 8.00 -29.90 5.47
CA LEU A 196 8.17 -29.25 6.77
C LEU A 196 8.78 -30.24 7.75
N ALA A 197 10.07 -30.54 7.59
CA ALA A 197 10.82 -31.17 8.67
C ALA A 197 10.93 -30.18 9.86
N GLY A 198 9.96 -30.24 10.78
CA GLY A 198 10.05 -29.52 12.07
C GLY A 198 8.80 -28.80 12.59
N TRP A 199 7.64 -28.89 11.95
CA TRP A 199 6.44 -28.15 12.39
C TRP A 199 5.54 -28.87 13.41
N ASN A 200 5.71 -30.18 13.61
CA ASN A 200 4.88 -30.95 14.54
C ASN A 200 5.52 -31.07 15.93
N ARG A 201 5.71 -29.97 16.67
CA ARG A 201 5.67 -29.97 18.15
C ARG A 201 5.28 -28.56 18.61
N TYR A 202 4.32 -28.53 19.56
CA TYR A 202 3.68 -27.40 20.26
C TYR A 202 2.42 -26.83 19.60
#